data_AF-A0A956X1A4-F1
#
_entry.id   AF-A0A956X1A4-F1
#
_cell.length_a   1.000
_cell.length_b   1.000
_cell.length_c   1.000
_cell.angle_alpha   90.00
_cell.angle_beta   90.00
_cell.angle_gamma   90.00
#
_symmetry.space_group_name_H-M   'P 1'
#
loop_
_entity.id
_entity.type
_entity.pdbx_description
1 polymer ?
#
loop_
_entity_poly.entity_id
_entity_poly.type
_entity_poly.pdbx_seq_one_letter_code
_entity_poly.pdbx_strand_id
1 'polypeptide(L)'
;GTIQPMAELSAVCRERGVPFHSDAVQASGSLSLTVDDLGVDLMSLGAHKFYGPKGIGLLYVRRGVPLQPQITGGSHEGKRRASTEN
;
A
#
# COMPACT_ATOMS: atom_id res chain seq x y z
N GLY A 1 -18.37 -5.70 -4.71
CA GLY A 1 -17.08 -5.12 -5.13
C GLY A 1 -17.31 -3.85 -5.92
N THR A 2 -17.82 -2.81 -5.25
CA THR A 2 -17.97 -1.49 -5.87
C THR A 2 -16.61 -0.83 -5.96
N ILE A 3 -16.30 -0.24 -7.12
CA ILE A 3 -15.04 0.47 -7.34
C ILE A 3 -15.23 1.93 -6.93
N GLN A 4 -14.30 2.46 -6.14
CA GLN A 4 -14.31 3.84 -5.69
C GLN A 4 -13.52 4.73 -6.66
N PRO A 5 -13.87 6.03 -6.80
CA PRO A 5 -13.17 6.96 -7.68
C PRO A 5 -11.85 7.44 -7.05
N MET A 6 -10.85 6.55 -7.05
CA MET A 6 -9.59 6.73 -6.31
C MET A 6 -8.83 8.01 -6.67
N ALA A 7 -8.73 8.34 -7.97
CA ALA A 7 -8.00 9.52 -8.43
C ALA A 7 -8.64 10.83 -7.90
N GLU A 8 -9.96 10.93 -7.95
CA GLU A 8 -10.72 12.08 -7.44
C GLU A 8 -10.56 12.22 -5.93
N LEU A 9 -10.67 11.12 -5.18
CA LEU A 9 -10.47 11.11 -3.73
C LEU A 9 -9.03 11.50 -3.36
N SER A 10 -8.05 11.01 -4.10
CA SER A 10 -6.64 11.34 -3.88
C SER A 10 -6.35 12.82 -4.12
N ALA A 11 -6.99 13.44 -5.13
CA ALA A 11 -6.86 14.87 -5.40
C ALA A 11 -7.39 15.71 -4.24
N VAL A 12 -8.57 15.36 -3.72
CA VAL A 12 -9.18 16.01 -2.54
C VAL A 12 -8.29 15.90 -1.31
N CYS A 13 -7.66 14.74 -1.08
CA CYS A 13 -6.70 14.56 0.02
C CYS A 13 -5.42 15.39 -0.19
N ARG A 14 -4.89 15.41 -1.41
CA ARG A 14 -3.68 16.14 -1.77
C ARG A 14 -3.85 17.65 -1.62
N GLU A 15 -4.98 18.20 -2.05
CA GLU A 15 -5.32 19.63 -1.86
C GLU A 15 -5.29 20.05 -0.39
N ARG A 16 -5.54 19.10 0.53
CA ARG A 16 -5.58 19.33 1.98
C ARG A 16 -4.30 18.92 2.69
N GLY A 17 -3.29 18.41 1.96
CA GLY A 17 -2.06 17.88 2.55
C GLY A 17 -2.29 16.65 3.44
N VAL A 18 -3.37 15.88 3.19
CA VAL A 18 -3.71 14.69 3.97
C VAL A 18 -3.17 13.44 3.27
N PRO A 19 -2.43 12.55 3.96
CA PRO A 19 -1.99 11.28 3.39
C PRO A 19 -3.17 10.41 2.97
N PHE A 20 -3.08 9.80 1.79
CA PHE A 20 -4.13 8.94 1.24
C PHE A 20 -3.70 7.48 1.18
N HIS A 21 -4.40 6.64 1.95
CA HIS A 21 -4.22 5.18 1.95
C HIS A 21 -5.40 4.50 1.25
N SER A 22 -5.11 3.42 0.52
CA SER A 22 -6.13 2.53 -0.03
C SER A 22 -5.85 1.07 0.30
N ASP A 23 -6.90 0.36 0.74
CA ASP A 23 -6.91 -1.10 0.74
C ASP A 23 -7.29 -1.60 -0.66
N ALA A 24 -6.33 -2.15 -1.38
CA ALA A 24 -6.50 -2.70 -2.73
C ALA A 24 -6.44 -4.24 -2.75
N VAL A 25 -6.61 -4.90 -1.61
CA VAL A 25 -6.53 -6.38 -1.48
C VAL A 25 -7.52 -7.09 -2.41
N GLN A 26 -8.71 -6.53 -2.64
CA GLN A 26 -9.70 -7.14 -3.55
C GLN A 26 -9.52 -6.73 -5.02
N ALA A 27 -8.70 -5.71 -5.29
CA ALA A 27 -8.46 -5.18 -6.63
C ALA A 27 -7.22 -5.83 -7.29
N SER A 28 -6.28 -6.33 -6.48
CA SER A 28 -5.05 -6.98 -6.95
C SER A 28 -5.35 -8.13 -7.90
N GLY A 29 -4.75 -8.10 -9.09
CA GLY A 29 -4.94 -9.11 -10.14
C GLY A 29 -6.18 -8.91 -11.03
N SER A 30 -7.04 -7.94 -10.72
CA SER A 30 -8.28 -7.66 -11.48
C SER A 30 -8.33 -6.25 -12.06
N LEU A 31 -7.71 -5.26 -11.42
CA LEU A 31 -7.68 -3.87 -11.85
C LEU A 31 -6.23 -3.37 -11.97
N SER A 32 -6.01 -2.34 -12.79
CA SER A 32 -4.74 -1.63 -12.81
C SER A 32 -4.53 -0.89 -11.48
N LEU A 33 -3.33 -1.04 -10.90
CA LEU A 33 -2.97 -0.46 -9.61
C LEU A 33 -1.77 0.49 -9.74
N THR A 34 -1.64 1.19 -10.86
CA THR A 34 -0.61 2.22 -11.06
C THR A 34 -0.75 3.30 -9.99
N VAL A 35 0.20 3.35 -9.07
CA VAL A 35 0.13 4.20 -7.86
C VAL A 35 0.10 5.70 -8.17
N ASP A 36 0.66 6.11 -9.31
CA ASP A 36 0.67 7.50 -9.74
C ASP A 36 -0.68 7.93 -10.32
N ASP A 37 -1.31 7.07 -11.12
CA ASP A 37 -2.67 7.29 -11.65
C ASP A 37 -3.71 7.36 -10.51
N LEU A 38 -3.53 6.52 -9.49
CA LEU A 38 -4.41 6.46 -8.32
C LEU A 38 -4.11 7.53 -7.26
N GLY A 39 -2.95 8.20 -7.35
CA GLY A 39 -2.54 9.26 -6.43
C GLY A 39 -2.29 8.84 -4.98
N VAL A 40 -2.24 7.54 -4.68
CA VAL A 40 -2.09 7.02 -3.30
C VAL A 40 -0.71 7.31 -2.71
N ASP A 41 -0.66 7.52 -1.40
CA ASP A 41 0.58 7.60 -0.61
C ASP A 41 0.95 6.25 0.00
N LEU A 42 -0.08 5.46 0.32
CA LEU A 42 0.03 4.12 0.90
C LEU A 42 -0.97 3.18 0.21
N MET A 43 -0.59 1.92 -0.03
CA MET A 43 -1.52 0.92 -0.56
C MET A 43 -1.24 -0.48 -0.02
N SER A 44 -2.29 -1.16 0.46
CA SER A 44 -2.20 -2.54 0.97
C SER A 44 -2.57 -3.55 -0.10
N LEU A 45 -1.79 -4.63 -0.25
CA LEU A 45 -2.11 -5.79 -1.09
C LEU A 45 -1.87 -7.11 -0.34
N GLY A 46 -2.64 -8.14 -0.69
CA GLY A 46 -2.53 -9.49 -0.11
C GLY A 46 -2.26 -10.54 -1.18
N ALA A 47 -1.17 -11.30 -1.06
CA ALA A 47 -0.71 -12.23 -2.10
C ALA A 47 -1.77 -13.27 -2.50
N HIS A 48 -2.45 -13.84 -1.51
CA HIS A 48 -3.51 -14.84 -1.71
C HIS A 48 -4.75 -14.37 -2.48
N LYS A 49 -4.86 -13.08 -2.82
CA LYS A 49 -5.93 -12.54 -3.67
C LYS A 49 -5.55 -12.47 -5.15
N PHE A 50 -4.27 -12.65 -5.47
CA PHE A 50 -3.76 -12.75 -6.84
C PHE A 50 -2.90 -14.02 -7.02
N TYR A 51 -3.40 -15.14 -6.47
CA TYR A 51 -2.82 -16.49 -6.60
C TYR A 51 -1.46 -16.71 -5.91
N GLY A 52 -1.05 -15.82 -5.01
CA GLY A 52 0.10 -16.03 -4.14
C GLY A 52 -0.21 -16.84 -2.87
N PRO A 53 0.82 -17.14 -2.06
CA PRO A 53 0.65 -17.85 -0.79
C PRO A 53 -0.14 -17.03 0.24
N LYS A 54 -0.80 -17.74 1.17
CA LYS A 54 -1.39 -17.12 2.38
C LYS A 54 -0.28 -16.69 3.35
N GLY A 55 -0.58 -15.70 4.18
CA GLY A 55 0.37 -15.19 5.18
C GLY A 55 1.37 -14.15 4.65
N ILE A 56 1.30 -13.80 3.37
CA ILE A 56 2.16 -12.78 2.74
C ILE A 56 1.29 -11.65 2.16
N GLY A 57 1.77 -10.42 2.33
CA GLY A 57 1.20 -9.20 1.78
C GLY A 57 2.27 -8.14 1.65
N LEU A 58 1.89 -6.97 1.15
CA LEU A 58 2.79 -5.83 1.02
C LEU A 58 2.07 -4.52 1.31
N LEU A 59 2.84 -3.54 1.73
CA LEU A 59 2.44 -2.15 1.87
C LEU A 59 3.31 -1.31 0.93
N TYR A 60 2.72 -0.78 -0.13
CA TYR A 60 3.36 0.28 -0.90
C TYR A 60 3.44 1.54 -0.05
N VAL A 61 4.59 2.21 -0.09
CA VAL A 61 4.85 3.46 0.62
C VAL A 61 5.53 4.40 -0.36
N ARG A 62 4.84 5.49 -0.73
CA ARG A 62 5.40 6.54 -1.59
C ARG A 62 6.65 7.13 -0.94
N ARG A 63 7.66 7.42 -1.77
CA ARG A 63 8.92 8.01 -1.29
C ARG A 63 8.63 9.33 -0.56
N GLY A 64 9.24 9.51 0.61
CA GLY A 64 9.06 10.70 1.44
C GLY A 64 7.91 10.61 2.44
N VAL A 65 7.02 9.61 2.34
CA VAL A 65 5.97 9.38 3.35
C VAL A 65 6.62 8.84 4.63
N PRO A 66 6.48 9.54 5.77
CA PRO A 66 6.98 9.03 7.04
C PRO A 66 6.15 7.82 7.48
N LEU A 67 6.82 6.74 7.84
CA LEU A 67 6.19 5.52 8.34
C LEU A 67 6.97 4.98 9.53
N GLN A 68 6.28 4.82 10.66
CA GLN A 68 6.86 4.18 11.84
C GLN A 68 6.76 2.64 11.70
N PRO A 69 7.84 1.89 11.96
CA PRO A 69 7.81 0.44 11.92
C PRO A 69 6.88 -0.13 12.99
N GLN A 70 5.95 -1.00 12.60
CA GLN A 70 5.14 -1.76 13.56
C GLN A 70 5.95 -2.87 14.25
N ILE A 71 6.93 -3.44 13.52
CA ILE A 71 7.84 -4.45 14.04
C ILE A 71 9.25 -3.86 14.02
N THR A 72 9.80 -3.64 15.19
CA THR A 72 11.15 -3.08 15.39
C THR A 72 12.19 -4.19 15.54
N GLY A 73 13.45 -3.89 15.24
CA GLY A 73 14.54 -4.86 15.27
C GLY A 73 15.61 -4.55 14.22
N GLY A 74 16.05 -5.57 13.48
CA GLY A 74 17.04 -5.42 12.40
C GLY A 74 16.60 -4.47 11.27
N SER A 75 17.52 -4.17 10.35
CA SER A 75 17.33 -3.13 9.31
C SER A 75 16.62 -3.60 8.02
N HIS A 76 15.87 -4.70 8.08
CA HIS A 76 15.13 -5.28 6.95
C HIS A 76 14.07 -4.31 6.38
N GLU A 77 13.68 -4.50 5.12
CA GLU A 77 12.67 -3.67 4.44
C GLU A 77 12.98 -2.15 4.53
N GLY A 78 14.26 -1.77 4.46
CA GLY A 78 14.68 -0.38 4.61
C GLY A 78 14.40 0.21 6.00
N LYS A 79 14.53 -0.61 7.05
CA LYS A 79 14.18 -0.31 8.46
C LYS A 79 12.68 -0.12 8.71
N ARG A 80 11.81 -0.48 7.76
CA ARG A 80 10.36 -0.28 7.88
C ARG A 80 9.62 -1.43 8.53
N ARG A 81 10.19 -2.64 8.47
CA ARG A 81 9.64 -3.83 9.10
C ARG A 81 10.76 -4.83 9.38
N ALA A 82 11.06 -5.06 10.66
CA ALA A 82 12.05 -6.05 11.03
C ALA A 82 11.50 -7.48 10.90
N SER A 83 12.31 -8.38 10.34
CA SER A 83 12.21 -9.84 10.44
C SER A 83 13.37 -10.40 9.64
N THR A 84 13.95 -11.51 10.06
CA THR A 84 14.85 -12.26 9.19
C THR A 84 14.04 -12.87 8.05
N GLU A 85 14.59 -12.80 6.83
CA GLU A 85 14.08 -13.56 5.67
C GLU A 85 14.46 -15.04 5.90
N ASN A 86 13.50 -15.95 5.73
CA ASN A 86 13.71 -17.40 5.75
C ASN A 86 13.42 -17.97 4.36
#